data_AF-A0A7W7AI21-F1
#
_entry.id   AF-A0A7W7AI21-F1
#
_cell.length_a   1.000
_cell.length_b   1.000
_cell.length_c   1.000
_cell.angle_alpha   90.00
_cell.angle_beta   90.00
_cell.angle_gamma   90.00
#
_symmetry.space_group_name_H-M   'P 1'
#
loop_
_entity.id
_entity.type
_entity.pdbx_description
1 polymer ?
#
loop_
_entity_poly.entity_id
_entity_poly.type
_entity_poly.pdbx_seq_one_letter_code
_entity_poly.pdbx_strand_id
1 'polypeptide(L)' 'MFVDFKNDPPPPPWQPPRRTPRLSQRQEEVLGGIIGFNLLLLLLAPIGGATLISALVALFR' A
#
# COMPACT_ATOMS: atom_id res chain seq x y z
N MET A 1 -33.23 -43.53 -1.38
CA MET A 1 -32.02 -44.02 -0.68
C MET A 1 -31.48 -42.86 0.14
N PHE A 2 -31.14 -43.08 1.41
CA PHE A 2 -30.49 -42.06 2.26
C PHE A 2 -28.97 -42.29 2.21
N VAL A 3 -28.20 -41.22 2.03
CA VAL A 3 -26.74 -41.28 2.01
C VAL A 3 -26.24 -41.44 3.44
N ASP A 4 -25.41 -42.45 3.69
CA ASP A 4 -24.80 -42.73 4.98
C ASP A 4 -23.47 -41.96 5.09
N PHE A 5 -23.40 -41.00 6.01
CA PHE A 5 -22.27 -40.09 6.19
C PHE A 5 -21.23 -40.60 7.21
N LYS A 6 -21.27 -41.88 7.56
CA LYS A 6 -20.46 -42.47 8.64
C LYS A 6 -18.94 -42.33 8.46
N ASN A 7 -18.47 -42.09 7.23
CA ASN A 7 -17.04 -41.93 6.90
C ASN A 7 -16.68 -40.51 6.46
N ASP A 8 -17.59 -39.54 6.52
CA ASP A 8 -17.29 -38.17 6.12
C ASP A 8 -16.47 -37.48 7.22
N PRO A 9 -15.35 -36.81 6.86
CA PRO A 9 -14.61 -36.02 7.82
C PRO A 9 -15.51 -34.88 8.34
N PRO A 10 -15.42 -34.55 9.64
CA PRO A 10 -16.23 -33.47 10.20
C PRO A 10 -15.93 -32.15 9.48
N PRO A 11 -16.95 -31.30 9.28
CA PRO A 11 -16.75 -30.00 8.64
C PRO A 11 -15.73 -29.17 9.44
N PRO A 12 -14.94 -28.34 8.76
CA PRO A 12 -13.96 -27.50 9.43
C PRO A 12 -14.66 -26.60 10.46
N PRO A 13 -14.02 -26.31 11.60
CA PRO A 13 -14.57 -25.41 12.59
C PRO A 13 -14.83 -24.04 11.94
N TRP A 14 -16.00 -23.47 12.23
CA TRP A 14 -16.35 -22.14 11.77
C TRP A 14 -15.31 -21.13 12.25
N GLN A 15 -14.79 -20.33 11.31
CA GLN A 15 -13.87 -19.24 11.61
C GLN A 15 -14.59 -17.91 11.42
N PRO A 16 -14.50 -16.98 12.39
CA PRO A 16 -15.02 -15.64 12.19
C PRO A 16 -14.30 -14.98 11.01
N PRO A 17 -14.99 -14.15 10.20
CA PRO A 17 -14.33 -13.37 9.17
C PRO A 17 -13.20 -12.55 9.79
N ARG A 18 -12.00 -12.65 9.23
CA ARG A 18 -10.89 -11.79 9.66
C ARG A 18 -11.30 -10.33 9.41
N ARG A 19 -11.39 -9.54 10.48
CA ARG A 19 -11.61 -8.10 10.36
C ARG A 19 -10.39 -7.51 9.65
N THR A 20 -10.59 -6.96 8.46
CA THR A 20 -9.55 -6.15 7.82
C THR A 20 -9.35 -4.90 8.68
N PRO A 21 -8.09 -4.55 9.03
CA PRO A 21 -7.82 -3.29 9.69
C PRO A 21 -8.32 -2.16 8.78
N ARG A 22 -9.20 -1.31 9.30
CA ARG A 22 -9.64 -0.09 8.62
C ARG A 22 -8.77 1.06 9.08
N LEU A 23 -8.36 1.90 8.15
CA LEU A 23 -7.68 3.15 8.49
C LEU A 23 -8.67 4.04 9.26
N SER A 24 -8.18 4.68 10.30
CA SER A 24 -8.91 5.79 10.92
C SER A 24 -8.90 7.00 9.99
N GLN A 25 -9.85 7.91 10.16
CA GLN A 25 -9.97 9.13 9.34
C GLN A 25 -8.64 9.92 9.26
N ARG A 26 -7.94 10.06 10.40
CA ARG A 26 -6.61 10.71 10.45
C ARG A 26 -5.56 9.97 9.63
N GLN A 27 -5.59 8.64 9.60
CA GLN A 27 -4.65 7.85 8.82
C GLN A 27 -4.94 7.97 7.32
N GLU A 28 -6.20 8.06 6.91
CA GLU A 28 -6.58 8.31 5.52
C GLU A 28 -6.13 9.70 5.07
N GLU A 29 -6.31 10.73 5.90
CA GLU A 29 -5.85 12.10 5.63
C GLU A 29 -4.32 12.16 5.49
N VAL A 30 -3.58 11.54 6.42
CA VAL A 30 -2.11 11.46 6.36
C VAL A 30 -1.67 10.69 5.12
N LEU A 31 -2.29 9.55 4.82
CA LEU A 31 -1.96 8.75 3.63
C LEU A 31 -2.22 9.53 2.34
N GLY A 32 -3.36 10.22 2.25
CA GLY A 32 -3.68 11.10 1.13
C GLY A 32 -2.65 12.23 0.97
N GLY A 33 -2.22 12.83 2.07
CA GLY A 33 -1.15 13.83 2.08
C GLY A 33 0.19 13.28 1.57
N ILE A 34 0.60 12.09 2.02
CA ILE A 34 1.84 11.43 1.57
C ILE A 34 1.79 11.13 0.06
N ILE A 35 0.65 10.62 -0.44
CA ILE A 35 0.45 10.34 -1.86
C ILE A 35 0.53 11.64 -2.66
N GLY A 36 -0.21 12.67 -2.27
CA GLY A 36 -0.20 13.97 -2.93
C GLY A 36 1.19 14.60 -2.96
N PHE A 37 1.91 14.56 -1.85
CA PHE A 37 3.29 15.05 -1.77
C PHE A 37 4.24 14.30 -2.69
N ASN A 38 4.15 12.96 -2.77
CA ASN A 38 4.97 12.17 -3.68
C ASN A 38 4.66 12.48 -5.16
N LEU A 39 3.40 12.68 -5.51
CA LEU A 39 3.01 13.06 -6.87
C LEU A 39 3.56 14.45 -7.24
N LEU A 40 3.52 15.41 -6.31
CA LEU A 40 4.15 16.72 -6.50
C LEU A 40 5.65 16.58 -6.69
N LEU A 41 6.32 15.79 -5.84
CA LEU A 41 7.74 15.52 -5.97
C LEU A 41 8.07 14.83 -7.30
N LEU A 42 7.22 13.96 -7.84
CA LEU A 42 7.44 13.35 -9.14
C LEU A 42 7.55 14.38 -10.27
N LEU A 43 6.85 15.52 -10.14
CA LEU A 43 6.89 16.63 -11.11
C LEU A 43 8.02 17.63 -10.82
N LEU A 44 8.29 17.87 -9.54
CA LEU A 44 9.33 18.80 -9.08
C LEU A 44 10.74 18.20 -9.17
N ALA A 45 10.90 16.89 -8.93
CA ALA A 45 12.18 16.20 -8.97
C ALA A 45 12.86 16.20 -10.34
N PRO A 46 12.17 16.18 -11.50
CA PRO A 46 12.79 16.49 -12.79
C PRO A 46 13.43 17.88 -12.83
N ILE A 47 12.74 18.89 -12.27
CA ILE A 47 13.20 20.29 -12.25
C ILE A 47 14.37 20.45 -11.27
N GLY A 48 14.20 19.99 -10.03
CA GLY A 48 15.21 20.03 -8.97
C GLY A 48 16.37 19.06 -9.22
N GLY A 49 16.10 17.90 -9.82
CA GLY A 49 17.08 16.88 -10.16
C GLY A 49 17.97 17.31 -11.32
N ALA A 50 17.41 17.94 -12.36
CA ALA A 50 18.22 18.58 -13.40
C ALA A 50 19.14 19.66 -12.79
N THR A 51 18.64 20.43 -11.83
CA THR A 51 19.43 21.45 -11.12
C THR A 51 20.55 20.82 -10.29
N LEU A 52 20.25 19.75 -9.53
CA LEU A 52 21.22 19.04 -8.70
C LEU A 52 22.30 18.32 -9.53
N ILE A 53 21.90 17.66 -10.62
CA ILE A 53 22.82 17.04 -11.58
C ILE A 53 23.69 18.11 -12.23
N SER A 54 23.09 19.24 -12.64
CA SER A 54 23.84 20.36 -13.23
C SER A 54 24.86 20.95 -12.26
N ALA A 55 24.51 21.06 -10.98
CA ALA A 55 25.41 21.51 -9.92
C ALA A 55 26.54 20.51 -9.64
N LEU A 56 26.24 19.20 -9.62
CA LEU A 56 27.27 18.15 -9.49
C LEU A 56 28.23 18.17 -10.67
N VAL A 57 27.73 18.23 -11.91
CA VAL A 57 28.56 18.38 -13.11
C VAL A 57 29.35 19.70 -13.10
N ALA A 58 28.82 20.76 -12.46
CA ALA A 58 29.55 22.01 -12.23
C ALA A 58 30.73 21.89 -11.26
N LEU A 59 30.65 20.96 -10.32
CA LEU A 59 31.67 20.79 -9.30
C LEU A 59 32.88 19.97 -9.79
N PHE A 60 32.68 19.11 -10.78
CA PHE A 60 33.70 18.20 -11.32
C PHE A 60 34.25 18.62 -12.70
N ARG A 61 33.90 19.81 -13.18
CA ARG A 61 34.41 20.38 -14.43
C ARG A 61 35.53 21.40 -14.19
#